data_AF-A0A1F9MW90-F1
#
_entry.id   AF-A0A1F9MW90-F1
#
_cell.length_a   1.000
_cell.length_b   1.000
_cell.length_c   1.000
_cell.angle_alpha   90.00
_cell.angle_beta   90.00
_cell.angle_gamma   90.00
#
_symmetry.space_group_name_H-M   'P 1'
#
loop_
_entity.id
_entity.type
_entity.pdbx_description
1 polymer ?
#
loop_
_entity_poly.entity_id
_entity_poly.type
_entity_poly.pdbx_seq_one_letter_code
_entity_poly.pdbx_strand_id
1 'polypeptide(L)'
;MGMLPILLLGACGDDEEENGDNNNHNNNDAFCESYTRTGFVVEGTVHNAASVTIPSTVKVYVDWVVTSGSPDHDYTLGEGCYDAQAGKYVMALANDPPTAALNDYGACKLGVANVHLFDGDVVDGSDMSSLVQSQPEDWYGATDRFAIIFVQGDCSTNWPADFPAGYGLGSCVTQTTGFDDFDSVTPSSTDAVLNATDDVGNLDWCNWT
;
A
#
# COMPACT_ATOMS: atom_id res chain seq x y z
N MET A 1 4.30 -85.68 16.24
CA MET A 1 4.65 -84.26 16.02
C MET A 1 3.91 -83.85 14.76
N GLY A 2 2.89 -83.01 14.72
CA GLY A 2 2.32 -82.04 15.65
C GLY A 2 1.62 -81.03 14.75
N MET A 3 0.30 -81.20 14.58
CA MET A 3 -0.76 -80.26 14.17
C MET A 3 -0.50 -79.16 13.09
N LEU A 4 -1.27 -79.29 11.99
CA LEU A 4 -2.10 -78.28 11.28
C LEU A 4 -2.63 -77.13 12.18
N PRO A 5 -3.08 -75.93 11.71
CA PRO A 5 -3.97 -75.68 10.56
C PRO A 5 -3.64 -74.40 9.72
N ILE A 6 -4.08 -74.19 8.45
CA ILE A 6 -5.40 -74.10 7.78
C ILE A 6 -5.98 -72.65 7.76
N LEU A 7 -6.40 -72.21 6.55
CA LEU A 7 -7.34 -71.12 6.19
C LEU A 7 -6.79 -69.67 6.19
N LEU A 8 -7.22 -68.73 5.35
CA LEU A 8 -8.18 -68.65 4.25
C LEU A 8 -7.88 -67.35 3.49
N LEU A 9 -8.19 -67.32 2.19
CA LEU A 9 -8.22 -66.13 1.34
C LEU A 9 -9.13 -65.04 1.89
N GLY A 10 -8.72 -63.78 1.73
CA GLY A 10 -9.57 -62.60 1.85
C GLY A 10 -9.21 -61.61 0.75
N ALA A 11 -10.10 -61.46 -0.22
CA ALA A 11 -10.15 -60.31 -1.12
C ALA A 11 -11.13 -59.29 -0.53
N CYS A 12 -10.69 -58.05 -0.40
CA CYS A 12 -11.46 -56.78 -0.30
C CYS A 12 -10.52 -55.74 -0.95
N GLY A 13 -10.89 -54.92 -1.92
CA GLY A 13 -12.12 -54.14 -2.00
C GLY A 13 -11.92 -52.87 -1.17
N ASP A 14 -11.54 -51.78 -1.84
CA ASP A 14 -12.16 -50.44 -1.73
C ASP A 14 -11.15 -49.29 -1.89
N ASP A 15 -11.67 -48.26 -2.55
CA ASP A 15 -11.06 -47.03 -3.03
C ASP A 15 -10.35 -46.22 -1.93
N GLU A 16 -9.32 -45.45 -2.29
CA GLU A 16 -9.13 -44.10 -1.73
C GLU A 16 -8.12 -43.26 -2.55
N GLU A 17 -8.67 -42.13 -3.02
CA GLU A 17 -8.07 -40.80 -3.22
C GLU A 17 -6.98 -40.58 -4.27
N GLU A 18 -7.49 -40.19 -5.44
CA GLU A 18 -7.05 -39.07 -6.26
C GLU A 18 -6.42 -37.92 -5.42
N ASN A 19 -5.11 -37.95 -5.22
CA ASN A 19 -4.38 -36.74 -4.81
C ASN A 19 -4.08 -35.94 -6.09
N GLY A 20 -5.09 -35.19 -6.53
CA GLY A 20 -4.93 -34.16 -7.54
C GLY A 20 -3.93 -33.13 -7.04
N ASP A 21 -2.77 -33.08 -7.71
CA ASP A 21 -1.88 -31.91 -7.69
C ASP A 21 -2.66 -30.73 -8.27
N ASN A 22 -3.51 -30.12 -7.45
CA ASN A 22 -4.12 -28.83 -7.71
C ASN A 22 -3.06 -27.76 -7.44
N ASN A 23 -2.01 -27.77 -8.27
CA ASN A 23 -1.15 -26.61 -8.47
C ASN A 23 -1.93 -25.54 -9.23
N ASN A 24 -2.96 -25.01 -8.58
CA ASN A 24 -3.49 -23.70 -8.89
C ASN A 24 -2.84 -22.72 -7.92
N HIS A 25 -1.52 -22.57 -8.05
CA HIS A 25 -0.83 -21.41 -7.49
C HIS A 25 -1.38 -20.22 -8.28
N ASN A 26 -2.23 -19.43 -7.64
CA ASN A 26 -2.73 -18.19 -8.20
C ASN A 26 -1.50 -17.32 -8.49
N ASN A 27 -1.34 -16.90 -9.75
CA ASN A 27 -0.14 -16.24 -10.27
C ASN A 27 0.17 -14.87 -9.65
N ASN A 28 -0.54 -14.47 -8.58
CA ASN A 28 -0.34 -13.20 -7.90
C ASN A 28 0.43 -13.39 -6.58
N ASP A 29 0.58 -14.64 -6.09
CA ASP A 29 1.25 -14.99 -4.84
C ASP A 29 2.78 -14.79 -4.93
N ALA A 30 3.37 -14.87 -6.13
CA ALA A 30 4.82 -14.74 -6.35
C ALA A 30 5.27 -13.30 -6.67
N PHE A 31 4.35 -12.38 -6.98
CA PHE A 31 4.73 -11.06 -7.51
C PHE A 31 5.34 -10.16 -6.43
N CYS A 32 4.70 -10.05 -5.26
CA CYS A 32 5.23 -9.27 -4.14
C CYS A 32 6.55 -9.83 -3.58
N GLU A 33 6.73 -11.16 -3.57
CA GLU A 33 7.96 -11.82 -3.07
C GLU A 33 9.15 -11.62 -4.02
N SER A 34 8.90 -11.48 -5.32
CA SER A 34 9.91 -11.19 -6.34
C SER A 34 10.15 -9.69 -6.56
N TYR A 35 9.38 -8.83 -5.88
CA TYR A 35 9.45 -7.38 -6.02
C TYR A 35 10.86 -6.87 -5.63
N THR A 36 11.50 -6.14 -6.54
CA THR A 36 12.85 -5.61 -6.31
C THR A 36 12.80 -4.41 -5.37
N ARG A 37 13.31 -4.60 -4.15
CA ARG A 37 13.24 -3.62 -3.05
C ARG A 37 14.46 -2.69 -3.04
N THR A 38 14.69 -1.98 -4.15
CA THR A 38 15.78 -0.99 -4.21
C THR A 38 15.27 0.40 -3.87
N GLY A 39 15.90 1.07 -2.91
CA GLY A 39 15.53 2.41 -2.48
C GLY A 39 14.86 2.44 -1.12
N PHE A 40 14.01 3.44 -0.89
CA PHE A 40 13.19 3.54 0.31
C PHE A 40 12.00 2.60 0.20
N VAL A 41 11.86 1.67 1.15
CA VAL A 41 10.83 0.63 1.11
C VAL A 41 9.75 0.96 2.13
N VAL A 42 8.50 0.91 1.68
CA VAL A 42 7.31 1.01 2.54
C VAL A 42 6.60 -0.33 2.50
N GLU A 43 6.40 -0.91 3.69
CA GLU A 43 5.62 -2.12 3.90
C GLU A 43 4.49 -1.81 4.88
N GLY A 44 3.29 -2.26 4.55
CA GLY A 44 2.10 -1.99 5.34
C GLY A 44 1.07 -3.11 5.26
N THR A 45 -0.01 -2.93 6.01
CA THR A 45 -1.15 -3.84 6.03
C THR A 45 -2.36 -3.19 5.40
N VAL A 46 -3.23 -4.00 4.81
CA VAL A 46 -4.54 -3.57 4.33
C VAL A 46 -5.59 -3.97 5.34
N HIS A 47 -6.25 -2.98 5.92
CA HIS A 47 -7.36 -3.17 6.83
C HIS A 47 -8.68 -3.05 6.07
N ASN A 48 -9.42 -4.15 5.94
CA ASN A 48 -10.65 -4.23 5.17
C ASN A 48 -11.88 -4.45 6.06
N ALA A 49 -12.19 -3.46 6.91
CA ALA A 49 -13.37 -3.51 7.77
C ALA A 49 -14.68 -3.43 6.99
N ALA A 50 -14.68 -2.75 5.84
CA ALA A 50 -15.85 -2.57 4.98
C ALA A 50 -16.22 -3.84 4.18
N SER A 51 -15.41 -4.91 4.27
CA SER A 51 -15.61 -6.16 3.50
C SER A 51 -15.68 -5.93 1.98
N VAL A 52 -14.89 -4.96 1.49
CA VAL A 52 -14.75 -4.69 0.07
C VAL A 52 -14.12 -5.89 -0.61
N THR A 53 -14.65 -6.31 -1.76
CA THR A 53 -14.00 -7.34 -2.58
C THR A 53 -12.90 -6.70 -3.39
N ILE A 54 -11.64 -6.93 -3.02
CA ILE A 54 -10.47 -6.37 -3.70
C ILE A 54 -9.97 -7.39 -4.74
N PRO A 55 -10.02 -7.08 -6.05
CA PRO A 55 -9.50 -7.95 -7.09
C PRO A 55 -8.02 -8.24 -6.92
N SER A 56 -7.57 -9.40 -7.38
CA SER A 56 -6.15 -9.75 -7.34
C SER A 56 -5.30 -8.90 -8.29
N THR A 57 -5.92 -8.21 -9.26
CA THR A 57 -5.29 -7.31 -10.24
C THR A 57 -4.94 -5.94 -9.68
N VAL A 58 -5.43 -5.60 -8.50
CA VAL A 58 -5.16 -4.32 -7.82
C VAL A 58 -3.68 -4.13 -7.59
N LYS A 59 -3.23 -2.91 -7.89
CA LYS A 59 -1.87 -2.42 -7.63
C LYS A 59 -1.89 -1.37 -6.53
N VAL A 60 -0.70 -1.07 -6.05
CA VAL A 60 -0.47 -0.04 -5.04
C VAL A 60 0.16 1.16 -5.73
N TYR A 61 -0.36 2.36 -5.50
CA TYR A 61 0.18 3.59 -6.08
C TYR A 61 0.52 4.61 -5.01
N VAL A 62 1.62 5.34 -5.18
CA VAL A 62 1.95 6.51 -4.34
C VAL A 62 1.42 7.75 -5.02
N ASP A 63 0.58 8.47 -4.30
CA ASP A 63 -0.01 9.71 -4.76
C ASP A 63 0.50 10.90 -3.95
N TRP A 64 1.20 11.81 -4.63
CA TRP A 64 1.82 12.98 -4.01
C TRP A 64 0.85 14.17 -4.04
N VAL A 65 0.51 14.71 -2.87
CA VAL A 65 -0.42 15.83 -2.72
C VAL A 65 0.34 17.15 -2.87
N VAL A 66 -0.01 17.95 -3.89
CA VAL A 66 0.72 19.18 -4.26
C VAL A 66 -0.18 20.41 -4.15
N THR A 67 0.12 21.26 -3.17
CA THR A 67 -0.61 22.48 -2.80
C THR A 67 0.19 23.77 -2.98
N SER A 68 1.47 23.67 -3.35
CA SER A 68 2.31 24.86 -3.63
C SER A 68 1.96 25.60 -4.93
N GLY A 69 0.98 25.11 -5.69
CA GLY A 69 0.44 25.71 -6.91
C GLY A 69 -1.07 25.87 -6.85
N SER A 70 -1.66 26.63 -7.78
CA SER A 70 -3.12 26.73 -7.92
C SER A 70 -3.55 26.34 -9.33
N PRO A 71 -4.47 25.38 -9.51
CA PRO A 71 -5.13 24.61 -8.44
C PRO A 71 -4.17 23.63 -7.73
N ASP A 72 -4.56 23.20 -6.53
CA ASP A 72 -3.97 22.00 -5.90
C ASP A 72 -4.20 20.82 -6.84
N HIS A 73 -3.26 19.88 -6.85
CA HIS A 73 -3.35 18.69 -7.68
C HIS A 73 -2.63 17.52 -7.03
N ASP A 74 -2.93 16.34 -7.54
CA ASP A 74 -2.23 15.11 -7.21
C ASP A 74 -1.20 14.79 -8.28
N TYR A 75 -0.10 14.14 -7.88
CA TYR A 75 0.90 13.60 -8.79
C TYR A 75 1.17 12.15 -8.43
N THR A 76 0.60 11.20 -9.16
CA THR A 76 0.85 9.78 -8.90
C THR A 76 2.20 9.35 -9.45
N LEU A 77 3.07 8.84 -8.59
CA LEU A 77 4.37 8.28 -8.97
C LEU A 77 4.86 7.26 -7.96
N GLY A 78 5.00 6.03 -8.44
CA GLY A 78 5.45 4.88 -7.65
C GLY A 78 4.39 3.80 -7.70
N GLU A 79 4.80 2.61 -8.14
CA GLU A 79 3.96 1.42 -8.22
C GLU A 79 4.50 0.36 -7.24
N GLY A 80 3.62 -0.26 -6.49
CA GLY A 80 3.88 -1.35 -5.59
C GLY A 80 2.98 -2.56 -5.82
N CYS A 81 3.10 -3.54 -4.94
CA CYS A 81 2.37 -4.78 -5.00
C CYS A 81 1.48 -4.95 -3.75
N TYR A 82 0.28 -5.49 -3.96
CA TYR A 82 -0.65 -5.92 -2.91
C TYR A 82 -0.75 -7.45 -2.89
N ASP A 83 -0.48 -8.04 -1.73
CA ASP A 83 -0.68 -9.46 -1.43
C ASP A 83 -2.03 -9.62 -0.71
N ALA A 84 -3.02 -10.10 -1.46
CA ALA A 84 -4.38 -10.30 -0.97
C ALA A 84 -4.50 -11.41 0.08
N GLN A 85 -3.61 -12.42 0.07
CA GLN A 85 -3.66 -13.50 1.05
C GLN A 85 -3.09 -13.06 2.40
N ALA A 86 -1.97 -12.32 2.36
CA ALA A 86 -1.34 -11.79 3.55
C ALA A 86 -2.03 -10.52 4.08
N GLY A 87 -2.85 -9.85 3.25
CA GLY A 87 -3.43 -8.54 3.57
C GLY A 87 -2.34 -7.48 3.73
N LYS A 88 -1.33 -7.51 2.86
CA LYS A 88 -0.14 -6.66 2.94
C LYS A 88 0.15 -5.97 1.64
N TYR A 89 0.79 -4.82 1.71
CA TYR A 89 1.32 -4.15 0.54
C TYR A 89 2.80 -3.79 0.73
N VAL A 90 3.50 -3.67 -0.39
CA VAL A 90 4.90 -3.25 -0.43
C VAL A 90 5.17 -2.38 -1.64
N MET A 91 6.03 -1.38 -1.48
CA MET A 91 6.54 -0.57 -2.57
C MET A 91 7.96 -0.09 -2.29
N ALA A 92 8.69 0.23 -3.36
CA ALA A 92 10.03 0.78 -3.26
C ALA A 92 10.16 2.05 -4.10
N LEU A 93 10.66 3.10 -3.46
CA LEU A 93 10.93 4.39 -4.07
C LEU A 93 12.44 4.53 -4.27
N ALA A 94 12.87 4.26 -5.49
CA ALA A 94 14.29 4.17 -5.85
C ALA A 94 14.95 5.54 -6.09
N ASN A 95 14.17 6.52 -6.53
CA ASN A 95 14.63 7.84 -6.90
C ASN A 95 13.80 8.89 -6.16
N ASP A 96 14.41 10.03 -5.85
CA ASP A 96 13.71 11.20 -5.34
C ASP A 96 12.50 11.56 -6.23
N PRO A 97 11.39 12.08 -5.65
CA PRO A 97 10.25 12.52 -6.44
C PRO A 97 10.65 13.70 -7.35
N PRO A 98 10.05 13.82 -8.55
CA PRO A 98 10.29 14.95 -9.42
C PRO A 98 9.75 16.23 -8.78
N THR A 99 10.26 17.39 -9.21
CA THR A 99 9.82 18.69 -8.68
C THR A 99 8.31 18.91 -8.80
N ALA A 100 7.65 18.33 -9.80
CA ALA A 100 6.19 18.41 -9.97
C ALA A 100 5.41 17.71 -8.85
N ALA A 101 6.02 16.78 -8.11
CA ALA A 101 5.43 16.05 -6.99
C ALA A 101 5.79 16.68 -5.62
N LEU A 102 6.42 17.87 -5.61
CA LEU A 102 6.95 18.49 -4.39
C LEU A 102 6.33 19.87 -4.17
N ASN A 103 6.17 20.19 -2.89
CA ASN A 103 5.69 21.47 -2.40
C ASN A 103 6.85 22.41 -2.07
N ASP A 104 6.72 23.66 -2.51
CA ASP A 104 7.66 24.72 -2.16
C ASP A 104 7.46 25.16 -0.70
N TYR A 105 8.43 24.85 0.16
CA TYR A 105 8.38 25.15 1.58
C TYR A 105 9.56 26.04 1.98
N GLY A 106 9.64 27.21 1.35
CA GLY A 106 10.69 28.21 1.58
C GLY A 106 12.08 27.72 1.13
N ALA A 107 12.92 27.33 2.09
CA ALA A 107 14.29 26.87 1.84
C ALA A 107 14.40 25.37 1.52
N CYS A 108 13.29 24.63 1.62
CA CYS A 108 13.23 23.21 1.28
C CYS A 108 12.07 22.91 0.31
N LYS A 109 12.08 21.69 -0.22
CA LYS A 109 10.96 21.08 -0.95
C LYS A 109 10.40 19.92 -0.13
N LEU A 110 9.08 19.81 -0.09
CA LEU A 110 8.36 18.86 0.74
C LEU A 110 7.43 18.00 -0.12
N GLY A 111 7.62 16.69 -0.12
CA GLY A 111 6.66 15.74 -0.64
C GLY A 111 5.82 15.16 0.50
N VAL A 112 4.50 15.11 0.32
CA VAL A 112 3.57 14.40 1.21
C VAL A 112 2.75 13.50 0.32
N ALA A 113 2.76 12.19 0.59
CA ALA A 113 2.09 11.24 -0.26
C ALA A 113 1.27 10.21 0.50
N ASN A 114 0.11 9.88 -0.06
CA ASN A 114 -0.75 8.79 0.36
C ASN A 114 -0.50 7.56 -0.53
N VAL A 115 -0.87 6.39 -0.02
CA VAL A 115 -0.78 5.13 -0.76
C VAL A 115 -2.19 4.66 -1.10
N HIS A 116 -2.45 4.36 -2.36
CA HIS A 116 -3.78 3.98 -2.88
C HIS A 116 -3.78 2.56 -3.41
N LEU A 117 -4.90 1.86 -3.26
CA LEU A 117 -5.20 0.65 -4.01
C LEU A 117 -6.05 1.00 -5.24
N PHE A 118 -5.58 0.65 -6.42
CA PHE A 118 -6.29 0.92 -7.68
C PHE A 118 -6.15 -0.26 -8.66
N ASP A 119 -7.24 -0.64 -9.32
CA ASP A 119 -7.29 -1.68 -10.34
C ASP A 119 -7.19 -1.06 -11.74
N GLY A 120 -5.97 -1.02 -12.26
CA GLY A 120 -5.70 -0.41 -13.56
C GLY A 120 -4.25 0.05 -13.65
N ASP A 121 -3.82 0.39 -14.87
CA ASP A 121 -2.50 0.98 -15.10
C ASP A 121 -2.60 2.50 -14.97
N VAL A 122 -1.95 3.06 -13.94
CA VAL A 122 -1.87 4.51 -13.73
C VAL A 122 -0.58 5.05 -14.36
N VAL A 123 -0.71 6.08 -15.20
CA VAL A 123 0.44 6.72 -15.83
C VAL A 123 1.10 7.66 -14.82
N ASP A 124 2.42 7.65 -14.74
CA ASP A 124 3.17 8.60 -13.90
C ASP A 124 2.78 10.05 -14.17
N GLY A 125 2.55 10.82 -13.09
CA GLY A 125 2.08 12.20 -13.13
C GLY A 125 0.59 12.36 -13.40
N SER A 126 -0.19 11.27 -13.36
CA SER A 126 -1.65 11.36 -13.33
C SER A 126 -2.14 11.95 -12.01
N ASP A 127 -3.36 12.49 -12.05
CA ASP A 127 -4.07 13.01 -10.88
C ASP A 127 -4.98 11.90 -10.32
N MET A 128 -4.66 11.39 -9.13
CA MET A 128 -5.40 10.27 -8.52
C MET A 128 -6.84 10.66 -8.19
N SER A 129 -7.08 11.86 -7.67
CA SER A 129 -8.45 12.31 -7.37
C SER A 129 -9.35 12.29 -8.61
N SER A 130 -8.81 12.68 -9.77
CA SER A 130 -9.50 12.64 -11.06
C SER A 130 -9.79 11.22 -11.52
N LEU A 131 -8.83 10.29 -11.31
CA LEU A 131 -9.02 8.88 -11.60
C LEU A 131 -10.13 8.29 -10.74
N VAL A 132 -10.05 8.46 -9.41
CA VAL A 132 -11.07 8.00 -8.44
C VAL A 132 -12.45 8.59 -8.76
N GLN A 133 -12.53 9.85 -9.18
CA GLN A 133 -13.81 10.44 -9.58
C GLN A 133 -14.37 9.83 -10.88
N SER A 134 -13.51 9.51 -11.83
CA SER A 134 -13.91 8.99 -13.15
C SER A 134 -14.15 7.48 -13.19
N GLN A 135 -13.48 6.74 -12.29
CA GLN A 135 -13.45 5.29 -12.17
C GLN A 135 -13.53 4.88 -10.69
N PRO A 136 -14.59 5.28 -9.96
CA PRO A 136 -14.72 4.97 -8.54
C PRO A 136 -14.77 3.46 -8.26
N GLU A 137 -15.21 2.65 -9.22
CA GLU A 137 -15.24 1.20 -9.13
C GLU A 137 -13.86 0.54 -9.13
N ASP A 138 -12.83 1.25 -9.60
CA ASP A 138 -11.47 0.75 -9.70
C ASP A 138 -10.61 1.16 -8.50
N TRP A 139 -11.15 1.96 -7.57
CA TRP A 139 -10.46 2.38 -6.35
C TRP A 139 -10.90 1.58 -5.13
N TYR A 140 -9.93 1.12 -4.34
CA TYR A 140 -10.15 0.16 -3.25
C TYR A 140 -9.63 0.65 -1.89
N GLY A 141 -9.38 1.94 -1.75
CA GLY A 141 -8.96 2.56 -0.50
C GLY A 141 -7.60 3.23 -0.57
N ALA A 142 -7.22 3.84 0.56
CA ALA A 142 -5.95 4.52 0.70
C ALA A 142 -5.46 4.54 2.16
N THR A 143 -4.19 4.90 2.36
CA THR A 143 -3.69 5.26 3.70
C THR A 143 -4.24 6.61 4.08
N ASP A 144 -5.04 6.64 5.15
CA ASP A 144 -5.48 7.86 5.81
C ASP A 144 -4.65 8.08 7.08
N ARG A 145 -4.56 9.33 7.55
CA ARG A 145 -3.73 9.72 8.71
C ARG A 145 -2.25 9.27 8.68
N PHE A 146 -1.75 8.73 7.57
CA PHE A 146 -0.37 8.27 7.37
C PHE A 146 0.12 8.80 6.02
N ALA A 147 1.38 9.22 5.96
CA ALA A 147 1.99 9.71 4.74
C ALA A 147 3.43 9.24 4.58
N ILE A 148 3.83 9.04 3.33
CA ILE A 148 5.23 9.03 2.94
C ILE A 148 5.67 10.50 2.83
N ILE A 149 6.73 10.84 3.55
CA ILE A 149 7.28 12.20 3.58
C ILE A 149 8.61 12.21 2.84
N PHE A 150 8.81 13.20 1.98
CA PHE A 150 10.10 13.43 1.34
C PHE A 150 10.58 14.87 1.62
N VAL A 151 11.79 15.01 2.14
CA VAL A 151 12.40 16.32 2.42
C VAL A 151 13.63 16.52 1.55
N GLN A 152 13.65 17.60 0.78
CA GLN A 152 14.84 18.06 0.07
C GLN A 152 15.25 19.45 0.56
N GLY A 153 16.46 19.53 1.13
CA GLY A 153 16.98 20.76 1.73
C GLY A 153 16.82 20.76 3.25
N ASP A 154 16.80 21.96 3.84
CA ASP A 154 16.69 22.18 5.28
C ASP A 154 15.35 22.85 5.60
N CYS A 155 14.37 22.05 6.01
CA CYS A 155 13.07 22.53 6.45
C CYS A 155 13.16 23.03 7.90
N SER A 156 13.79 24.19 8.13
CA SER A 156 14.06 24.69 9.48
C SER A 156 12.84 25.22 10.26
N THR A 157 11.61 25.00 9.76
CA THR A 157 10.38 25.52 10.38
C THR A 157 9.25 24.48 10.39
N ASN A 158 8.55 24.42 11.53
CA ASN A 158 7.38 23.57 11.78
C ASN A 158 7.67 22.06 11.74
N TRP A 159 6.64 21.22 11.62
CA TRP A 159 6.76 19.76 11.59
C TRP A 159 7.68 19.18 10.50
N PRO A 160 7.86 19.79 9.30
CA PRO A 160 8.79 19.22 8.32
C PRO A 160 10.25 19.20 8.82
N ALA A 161 10.59 19.99 9.84
CA ALA A 161 11.90 19.99 10.49
C ALA A 161 12.22 18.69 11.23
N ASP A 162 11.19 17.93 11.60
CA ASP A 162 11.33 16.68 12.35
C ASP A 162 11.73 15.50 11.45
N PHE A 163 11.74 15.71 10.13
CA PHE A 163 12.11 14.72 9.13
C PHE A 163 13.53 14.96 8.59
N PRO A 164 14.42 13.96 8.62
CA PRO A 164 15.69 14.03 7.92
C PRO A 164 15.50 14.21 6.41
N ALA A 165 16.49 14.81 5.74
CA ALA A 165 16.50 14.89 4.28
C ALA A 165 16.44 13.48 3.65
N GLY A 166 15.65 13.35 2.58
CA GLY A 166 15.27 12.09 1.93
C GLY A 166 13.88 11.63 2.35
N TYR A 167 13.66 10.32 2.26
CA TYR A 167 12.38 9.70 2.60
C TYR A 167 12.23 9.41 4.10
N GLY A 168 11.04 9.62 4.61
CA GLY A 168 10.58 9.23 5.94
C GLY A 168 9.10 8.84 5.91
N LEU A 169 8.58 8.44 7.06
CA LEU A 169 7.16 8.12 7.25
C LEU A 169 6.58 9.04 8.31
N GLY A 170 5.39 9.57 8.06
CA GLY A 170 4.67 10.46 8.96
C GLY A 170 3.37 9.84 9.44
N SER A 171 3.09 9.97 10.73
CA SER A 171 1.75 9.76 11.29
C SER A 171 1.12 11.11 11.58
N CYS A 172 -0.10 11.32 11.09
CA CYS A 172 -0.78 12.59 11.19
C CYS A 172 -1.19 12.86 12.65
N VAL A 173 -0.93 14.07 13.12
CA VAL A 173 -1.26 14.57 14.45
C VAL A 173 -2.24 15.71 14.31
N THR A 174 -3.44 15.52 14.86
CA THR A 174 -4.48 16.55 14.79
C THR A 174 -4.11 17.74 15.66
N GLN A 175 -4.09 18.92 15.05
CA GLN A 175 -3.87 20.15 15.80
C GLN A 175 -5.18 20.71 16.34
N THR A 176 -5.12 21.32 17.53
CA THR A 176 -6.32 21.93 18.15
C THR A 176 -6.85 23.15 17.38
N THR A 177 -6.00 23.78 16.56
CA THR A 177 -6.36 24.89 15.68
C THR A 177 -5.47 24.85 14.44
N GLY A 178 -6.03 25.12 13.26
CA GLY A 178 -5.28 25.23 12.02
C GLY A 178 -5.14 23.89 11.29
N PHE A 179 -3.98 23.69 10.68
CA PHE A 179 -3.63 22.48 9.94
C PHE A 179 -2.99 21.44 10.85
N ASP A 180 -3.23 20.18 10.51
CA ASP A 180 -2.58 19.02 11.12
C ASP A 180 -1.10 18.97 10.76
N ASP A 181 -0.34 18.27 11.60
CA ASP A 181 1.09 18.03 11.41
C ASP A 181 1.35 16.54 11.18
N PHE A 182 2.60 16.17 10.87
CA PHE A 182 3.04 14.78 10.89
C PHE A 182 4.19 14.59 11.89
N ASP A 183 4.06 13.60 12.76
CA ASP A 183 5.18 13.10 13.56
C ASP A 183 5.95 12.04 12.76
N SER A 184 7.29 12.15 12.75
CA SER A 184 8.13 11.11 12.13
C SER A 184 7.98 9.79 12.87
N VAL A 185 7.61 8.74 12.14
CA VAL A 185 7.55 7.36 12.65
C VAL A 185 8.68 6.52 12.08
N THR A 186 9.08 5.49 12.84
CA THR A 186 10.07 4.53 12.34
C THR A 186 9.41 3.62 11.32
N PRO A 187 10.08 3.25 10.22
CA PRO A 187 9.61 2.24 9.29
C PRO A 187 9.39 0.90 9.99
N SER A 188 8.18 0.69 10.47
CA SER A 188 7.71 -0.60 10.95
C SER A 188 6.25 -0.75 10.54
N SER A 189 5.89 -1.95 10.11
CA SER A 189 4.68 -2.29 9.36
C SER A 189 3.36 -2.07 10.09
N THR A 190 3.36 -1.50 11.30
CA THR A 190 2.16 -1.32 12.12
C THR A 190 1.47 0.03 11.90
N ASP A 191 2.21 1.04 11.47
CA ASP A 191 1.67 2.40 11.31
C ASP A 191 1.21 2.69 9.87
N ALA A 192 1.76 1.95 8.90
CA ALA A 192 1.43 2.06 7.48
C ALA A 192 0.17 1.25 7.12
N VAL A 193 -0.97 1.60 7.71
CA VAL A 193 -2.24 0.92 7.47
C VAL A 193 -2.98 1.58 6.30
N LEU A 194 -3.31 0.80 5.29
CA LEU A 194 -4.20 1.19 4.21
C LEU A 194 -5.62 0.73 4.54
N ASN A 195 -6.58 1.65 4.58
CA ASN A 195 -7.97 1.31 4.87
C ASN A 195 -8.72 1.04 3.55
N ALA A 196 -9.14 -0.20 3.36
CA ALA A 196 -9.88 -0.60 2.17
C ALA A 196 -11.34 -0.15 2.27
N THR A 197 -11.76 0.63 1.29
CA THR A 197 -13.12 1.18 1.14
C THR A 197 -13.36 1.55 -0.32
N ASP A 198 -14.61 1.59 -0.73
CA ASP A 198 -15.10 2.07 -2.03
C ASP A 198 -15.67 3.50 -1.96
N ASP A 199 -15.59 4.15 -0.79
CA ASP A 199 -16.06 5.52 -0.58
C ASP A 199 -14.97 6.36 0.09
N VAL A 200 -14.46 7.35 -0.63
CA VAL A 200 -13.43 8.29 -0.18
C VAL A 200 -13.85 9.04 1.09
N GLY A 201 -15.16 9.20 1.34
CA GLY A 201 -15.71 9.84 2.53
C GLY A 201 -15.58 9.01 3.80
N ASN A 202 -15.22 7.73 3.70
CA ASN A 202 -14.95 6.88 4.87
C ASN A 202 -13.53 7.02 5.42
N LEU A 203 -12.65 7.76 4.74
CA LEU A 203 -11.26 7.97 5.14
C LEU A 203 -11.10 9.28 5.93
N ASP A 204 -10.26 9.24 6.98
CA ASP A 204 -9.93 10.41 7.80
C ASP A 204 -8.65 11.10 7.30
N TRP A 205 -8.80 11.96 6.31
CA TRP A 205 -7.67 12.64 5.68
C TRP A 205 -6.96 13.60 6.64
N CYS A 206 -5.64 13.58 6.62
CA CYS A 206 -4.83 14.56 7.34
C CYS A 206 -5.03 15.95 6.72
N ASN A 207 -5.48 16.94 7.51
CA ASN A 207 -5.73 18.30 7.02
C ASN A 207 -4.48 19.17 7.17
N TRP A 208 -3.43 18.92 6.40
CA TRP A 208 -2.09 19.51 6.60
C TRP A 208 -1.78 20.77 5.77
N THR A 209 -2.72 21.25 4.95
CA THR A 209 -2.56 22.38 4.00
C THR A 209 -3.70 23.35 3.97
#